data_AF-A0A452R0P7-F1
#
_entry.id   AF-A0A452R0P7-F1
#
_cell.length_a   1.000
_cell.length_b   1.000
_cell.length_c   1.000
_cell.angle_alpha   90.00
_cell.angle_beta   90.00
_cell.angle_gamma   90.00
#
_symmetry.space_group_name_H-M   'P 1'
#
loop_
_entity.id
_entity.type
_entity.pdbx_description
1 polymer ?
#
loop_
_entity_poly.entity_id
_entity_poly.type
_entity_poly.pdbx_seq_one_letter_code
_entity_poly.pdbx_strand_id
1 'polypeptide(L)'
;GSGHLGCCWPLPRLLVHFLGIHSKEIFHSLTISFSRCWEFLLWMDPSNYGGIKGDVPSRIHCGQVRPNQEEEEEEEEEEEEEEEGAQEPDVEDKLENSWNIVQFLPQAASCQSYFLMIVSAYVVAVYHSMKEELRRSAPGGTPLGRRGPSQLSQDAPAAGALPGMITFSQDYVANELTQTFFTITQKIQKKVTGSRNSAELSGMFPLLPGSHLTLNNPALEFVKYVCKVLSLDTNITNQVNKLNRDLLRLVDVGEFSEEAQFRDPCRSYVLPEVICRSCNFCRDLDLCKESSFSQDGSVLPQWLCSNCQVAYDTSVIEMALVEALQKKLMAFTLQDLVCLKCRGVKEANMPVYCSCAGGFALTIHTKVFMEQIGIFQNIAQHYGMSYLMETLEWLLQKGPQLGR
;
A
#
# COMPACT_ATOMS: atom_id res chain seq x y z
N GLY A 1 -11.73 -5.14 2.63
CA GLY A 1 -12.37 -5.83 1.50
C GLY A 1 -13.54 -5.01 1.03
N SER A 2 -13.30 -4.20 -0.01
CA SER A 2 -14.24 -3.52 -0.92
C SER A 2 -13.47 -2.33 -1.50
N GLY A 3 -12.71 -2.59 -2.57
CA GLY A 3 -12.06 -1.53 -3.34
C GLY A 3 -13.14 -0.68 -4.00
N HIS A 4 -13.45 0.47 -3.40
CA HIS A 4 -14.17 1.51 -4.09
C HIS A 4 -13.14 2.30 -4.89
N LEU A 5 -13.25 2.24 -6.21
CA LEU A 5 -12.76 3.33 -7.06
C LEU A 5 -13.35 4.62 -6.47
N GLY A 6 -12.48 5.44 -5.89
CA GLY A 6 -12.87 6.71 -5.29
C GLY A 6 -13.60 7.54 -6.33
N CYS A 7 -14.78 8.04 -5.98
CA CYS A 7 -15.56 8.91 -6.84
C CYS A 7 -14.70 10.10 -7.29
N CYS A 8 -14.29 10.15 -8.56
CA CYS A 8 -13.77 11.36 -9.19
C CYS A 8 -14.90 12.37 -9.32
N TRP A 9 -15.14 13.15 -8.26
CA TRP A 9 -15.85 14.40 -8.41
C TRP A 9 -14.89 15.42 -9.05
N PRO A 10 -15.34 16.26 -9.99
CA PRO A 10 -14.52 17.35 -10.48
C PRO A 10 -14.09 18.22 -9.28
N LEU A 11 -12.79 18.53 -9.18
CA LEU A 11 -12.14 19.29 -8.09
C LEU A 11 -12.98 20.46 -7.53
N PRO A 12 -13.66 21.29 -8.34
CA PRO A 12 -14.51 22.37 -7.83
C PRO A 12 -15.65 21.90 -6.92
N ARG A 13 -16.25 20.73 -7.18
CA ARG A 13 -17.38 20.21 -6.39
C ARG A 13 -16.95 19.64 -5.04
N LEU A 14 -15.76 19.05 -4.95
CA LEU A 14 -15.18 18.57 -3.69
C LEU A 14 -14.87 19.73 -2.73
N LEU A 15 -14.36 20.85 -3.27
CA LEU A 15 -14.07 22.07 -2.51
C LEU A 15 -15.31 22.70 -1.87
N VAL A 16 -16.37 22.88 -2.67
CA VAL A 16 -17.63 23.46 -2.18
C VAL A 16 -18.25 22.57 -1.10
N HIS A 17 -18.15 21.25 -1.26
CA HIS A 17 -18.63 20.31 -0.26
C HIS A 17 -17.79 20.35 1.03
N PHE A 18 -16.48 20.51 0.93
CA PHE A 18 -15.57 20.59 2.06
C PHE A 18 -15.77 21.88 2.88
N LEU A 19 -15.89 23.03 2.20
CA LEU A 19 -16.23 24.31 2.83
C LEU A 19 -17.63 24.27 3.49
N GLY A 20 -18.60 23.60 2.85
CA GLY A 20 -19.94 23.38 3.41
C GLY A 20 -20.04 22.37 4.56
N ILE A 21 -18.97 21.59 4.81
CA ILE A 21 -18.87 20.71 5.99
C ILE A 21 -18.38 21.50 7.20
N HIS A 22 -17.43 22.42 7.00
CA HIS A 22 -16.87 23.26 8.07
C HIS A 22 -17.89 24.24 8.68
N SER A 23 -18.96 24.57 7.94
CA SER A 23 -20.04 25.43 8.40
C SER A 23 -21.10 24.73 9.26
N LYS A 24 -21.02 23.41 9.45
CA LYS A 24 -21.95 22.66 10.30
C LYS A 24 -21.43 22.62 11.74
N GLU A 25 -22.34 22.81 12.71
CA GLU A 25 -22.01 22.91 14.14
C GLU A 25 -21.15 21.76 14.68
N ILE A 26 -21.31 20.55 14.15
CA ILE A 26 -20.54 19.36 14.55
C ILE A 26 -19.05 19.38 14.15
N PHE A 27 -18.64 20.28 13.25
CA PHE A 27 -17.24 20.38 12.78
C PHE A 27 -16.55 21.67 13.26
N HIS A 28 -17.18 22.45 14.14
CA HIS A 28 -16.65 23.74 14.59
C HIS A 28 -15.32 23.62 15.39
N SER A 29 -15.03 22.44 15.94
CA SER A 29 -13.81 22.14 16.70
C SER A 29 -12.81 21.25 15.94
N LEU A 30 -13.06 20.97 14.65
CA LEU A 30 -12.22 20.12 13.82
C LEU A 30 -11.54 20.96 12.74
N THR A 31 -10.22 20.87 12.67
CA THR A 31 -9.44 21.44 11.57
C THR A 31 -9.12 20.33 10.58
N ILE A 32 -9.64 20.42 9.36
CA ILE A 32 -9.33 19.47 8.30
C ILE A 32 -8.48 20.18 7.26
N SER A 33 -7.26 19.68 7.03
CA SER A 33 -6.35 20.19 6.01
C SER A 33 -6.28 19.24 4.82
N PHE A 34 -6.13 19.82 3.64
CA PHE A 34 -5.92 19.07 2.41
C PHE A 34 -4.45 18.65 2.31
N SER A 35 -4.18 17.37 2.06
CA SER A 35 -2.81 16.86 1.93
C SER A 35 -2.44 16.46 0.51
N ARG A 36 -3.27 15.67 -0.19
CA ARG A 36 -2.98 15.13 -1.51
C ARG A 36 -4.25 15.00 -2.36
N CYS A 37 -4.13 15.32 -3.64
CA CYS A 37 -5.14 15.06 -4.66
C CYS A 37 -4.64 13.97 -5.62
N TRP A 38 -5.53 13.08 -6.03
CA TRP A 38 -5.24 12.07 -7.05
C TRP A 38 -6.27 12.19 -8.16
N GLU A 39 -5.82 12.30 -9.41
CA GLU A 39 -6.70 12.21 -10.58
C GLU A 39 -6.93 10.75 -10.99
N PHE A 40 -5.92 9.91 -10.82
CA PHE A 40 -6.00 8.47 -11.04
C PHE A 40 -5.14 7.75 -10.00
N LEU A 41 -5.66 6.68 -9.41
CA LEU A 41 -5.00 5.99 -8.30
C LEU A 41 -5.28 4.49 -8.31
N LEU A 42 -4.22 3.70 -8.35
CA LEU A 42 -4.22 2.30 -7.92
C LEU A 42 -3.88 2.27 -6.43
N TRP A 43 -4.81 1.77 -5.62
CA TRP A 43 -4.67 1.76 -4.17
C TRP A 43 -4.82 0.34 -3.62
N MET A 44 -3.80 -0.13 -2.89
CA MET A 44 -3.84 -1.41 -2.18
C MET A 44 -3.90 -1.21 -0.67
N ASP A 45 -2.98 -0.41 -0.13
CA ASP A 45 -2.91 -0.04 1.28
C ASP A 45 -2.15 1.30 1.46
N PRO A 46 -2.02 1.86 2.68
CA PRO A 46 -1.32 3.13 2.91
C PRO A 46 0.14 3.21 2.45
N SER A 47 0.82 2.08 2.23
CA SER A 47 2.22 1.99 1.82
C SER A 47 2.40 1.37 0.42
N ASN A 48 1.29 1.02 -0.24
CA ASN A 48 1.24 0.37 -1.54
C ASN A 48 0.17 1.06 -2.40
N TYR A 49 0.59 2.10 -3.11
CA TYR A 49 -0.23 2.86 -4.02
C TYR A 49 0.59 3.46 -5.16
N GLY A 50 -0.06 3.72 -6.30
CA GLY A 50 0.56 4.36 -7.45
C GLY A 50 -0.48 5.08 -8.29
N GLY A 51 -0.16 6.28 -8.76
CA GLY A 51 -1.16 7.12 -9.40
C GLY A 51 -0.61 8.45 -9.90
N ILE A 52 -1.50 9.26 -10.45
CA ILE A 52 -1.16 10.59 -10.97
C ILE A 52 -1.78 11.63 -10.04
N LYS A 53 -0.92 12.52 -9.55
CA LYS A 53 -1.33 13.63 -8.68
C LYS A 53 -2.20 14.60 -9.45
N GLY A 54 -3.27 15.04 -8.78
CA GLY A 54 -4.08 16.15 -9.26
C GLY A 54 -3.52 17.49 -8.82
N ASP A 55 -3.75 18.51 -9.63
CA ASP A 55 -3.40 19.89 -9.27
C ASP A 55 -4.35 20.39 -8.17
N VAL A 56 -3.77 20.99 -7.13
CA VAL A 56 -4.51 21.60 -6.05
C VAL A 56 -4.53 23.10 -6.29
N PRO A 57 -5.71 23.75 -6.40
CA PRO A 57 -5.77 25.21 -6.54
C PRO A 57 -4.99 25.90 -5.41
N SER A 58 -4.16 26.88 -5.76
CA SER A 58 -3.28 27.65 -4.87
C SER A 58 -4.01 28.28 -3.66
N ARG A 59 -5.34 28.42 -3.77
CA ARG A 59 -6.29 28.93 -2.77
C ARG A 59 -6.41 28.03 -1.51
N ILE A 60 -5.89 26.80 -1.53
CA ILE A 60 -6.10 25.78 -0.49
C ILE A 60 -4.88 25.63 0.44
N HIS A 61 -3.84 26.47 0.30
CA HIS A 61 -2.78 26.56 1.30
C HIS A 61 -3.28 27.30 2.56
N CYS A 62 -4.23 26.69 3.28
CA CYS A 62 -4.59 27.12 4.64
C CYS A 62 -3.42 26.77 5.58
N GLY A 63 -2.56 27.75 5.86
CA GLY A 63 -1.49 27.58 6.85
C GLY A 63 -0.46 28.70 6.95
N GLN A 64 -0.33 29.60 5.97
CA GLN A 64 0.48 30.81 6.15
C GLN A 64 -0.41 32.00 6.49
N VAL A 65 -0.49 32.32 7.78
CA VAL A 65 -0.92 33.64 8.24
C VAL A 65 0.08 34.65 7.66
N ARG A 66 -0.30 35.37 6.59
CA ARG A 66 0.38 36.61 6.24
C ARG A 66 0.02 37.63 7.32
N PRO A 67 0.98 38.27 8.01
CA PRO A 67 0.66 39.28 8.98
C PRO A 67 0.18 40.55 8.26
N ASN A 68 -0.96 41.06 8.70
CA ASN A 68 -1.57 42.38 8.46
C ASN A 68 -1.14 43.12 7.19
N GLN A 69 -2.06 43.25 6.24
CA GLN A 69 -2.30 44.52 5.56
C GLN A 69 -3.79 44.69 5.35
N GLU A 70 -4.21 45.94 5.56
CA GLU A 70 -5.53 46.43 5.86
C GLU A 70 -6.50 46.35 4.66
N GLU A 71 -7.78 46.47 5.00
CA GLU A 71 -8.95 46.56 4.13
C GLU A 71 -8.77 47.62 3.03
N GLU A 72 -8.80 47.21 1.76
CA GLU A 72 -9.29 48.04 0.66
C GLU A 72 -10.23 47.18 -0.20
N GLU A 73 -11.50 47.57 -0.21
CA GLU A 73 -12.47 47.22 -1.25
C GLU A 73 -11.97 47.82 -2.57
N GLU A 74 -11.92 47.07 -3.67
CA GLU A 74 -12.28 47.55 -5.02
C GLU A 74 -12.11 46.46 -6.11
N GLU A 75 -13.19 46.34 -6.89
CA GLU A 75 -13.31 45.94 -8.31
C GLU A 75 -13.04 44.49 -8.76
N GLU A 76 -14.15 43.82 -9.13
CA GLU A 76 -14.20 42.64 -10.00
C GLU A 76 -13.72 43.02 -11.40
N GLU A 77 -12.43 42.87 -11.68
CA GLU A 77 -11.94 42.70 -13.06
C GLU A 77 -11.93 41.20 -13.39
N GLU A 78 -12.76 40.82 -14.36
CA GLU A 78 -12.67 39.54 -15.06
C GLU A 78 -11.32 39.49 -15.79
N GLU A 79 -10.27 39.02 -15.10
CA GLU A 79 -9.08 38.52 -15.79
C GLU A 79 -9.50 37.23 -16.50
N GLU A 80 -9.88 37.36 -17.77
CA GLU A 80 -9.76 36.30 -18.76
C GLU A 80 -8.27 35.89 -18.78
N GLU A 81 -7.89 34.94 -17.92
CA GLU A 81 -6.62 34.23 -18.06
C GLU A 81 -6.69 33.49 -19.40
N GLU A 82 -6.13 34.13 -20.43
CA GLU A 82 -5.65 33.48 -21.64
C GLU A 82 -4.65 32.39 -21.21
N GLU A 83 -5.13 31.18 -20.91
CA GLU A 83 -4.32 29.95 -20.86
C GLU A 83 -3.86 29.56 -22.29
N GLU A 84 -3.36 30.52 -23.07
CA GLU A 84 -2.55 30.23 -24.25
C GLU A 84 -1.07 30.16 -23.81
N GLY A 85 -0.63 28.97 -23.39
CA GLY A 85 0.79 28.61 -23.46
C GLY A 85 1.51 28.20 -22.18
N ALA A 86 0.82 27.84 -21.10
CA ALA A 86 1.46 27.05 -20.04
C ALA A 86 1.70 25.63 -20.56
N GLN A 87 2.96 25.23 -20.77
CA GLN A 87 3.31 23.82 -21.05
C GLN A 87 2.63 22.95 -19.98
N GLU A 88 1.67 22.10 -20.38
CA GLU A 88 1.11 21.08 -19.49
C GLU A 88 2.32 20.34 -18.89
N PRO A 89 2.54 20.38 -17.56
CA PRO A 89 3.64 19.62 -16.95
C PRO A 89 3.51 18.17 -17.36
N ASP A 90 4.64 17.57 -17.76
CA ASP A 90 4.66 16.22 -18.30
C ASP A 90 3.95 15.27 -17.32
N VAL A 91 3.09 14.40 -17.84
CA VAL A 91 2.31 13.47 -17.02
C VAL A 91 3.24 12.58 -16.19
N GLU A 92 4.46 12.35 -16.68
CA GLU A 92 5.52 11.66 -15.98
C GLU A 92 5.96 12.36 -14.68
N ASP A 93 5.96 13.70 -14.62
CA ASP A 93 6.35 14.45 -13.43
C ASP A 93 5.31 14.38 -12.30
N LYS A 94 4.04 14.11 -12.64
CA LYS A 94 2.95 13.95 -11.66
C LYS A 94 2.77 12.51 -11.16
N LEU A 95 3.50 11.56 -11.74
CA LEU A 95 3.41 10.15 -11.38
C LEU A 95 4.07 9.88 -10.02
N GLU A 96 3.31 9.38 -9.05
CA GLU A 96 3.85 8.89 -7.78
C GLU A 96 3.67 7.37 -7.70
N ASN A 97 4.75 6.68 -7.34
CA ASN A 97 4.79 5.24 -7.13
C ASN A 97 5.35 4.93 -5.74
N SER A 98 4.48 4.55 -4.82
CA SER A 98 4.84 4.18 -3.45
C SER A 98 4.44 2.73 -3.23
N TRP A 99 5.33 1.79 -3.58
CA TRP A 99 5.06 0.36 -3.51
C TRP A 99 6.01 -0.33 -2.55
N ASN A 100 5.66 -0.45 -1.27
CA ASN A 100 6.46 -1.21 -0.29
C ASN A 100 6.76 -2.64 -0.76
N ILE A 101 5.81 -3.33 -1.40
CA ILE A 101 6.02 -4.69 -1.94
C ILE A 101 7.17 -4.79 -2.95
N VAL A 102 7.54 -3.70 -3.65
CA VAL A 102 8.66 -3.73 -4.61
C VAL A 102 10.00 -3.92 -3.90
N GLN A 103 10.12 -3.43 -2.66
CA GLN A 103 11.35 -3.48 -1.90
C GLN A 103 11.73 -4.93 -1.54
N PHE A 104 10.75 -5.83 -1.50
CA PHE A 104 10.94 -7.25 -1.25
C PHE A 104 11.36 -8.03 -2.50
N LEU A 105 11.39 -7.41 -3.69
CA LEU A 105 11.97 -8.03 -4.88
C LEU A 105 13.50 -7.85 -4.90
N PRO A 106 14.26 -8.81 -5.45
CA PRO A 106 15.71 -8.66 -5.61
C PRO A 106 16.08 -7.43 -6.46
N GLN A 107 17.10 -6.70 -6.04
CA GLN A 107 17.73 -5.69 -6.90
C GLN A 107 18.45 -6.34 -8.10
N ALA A 108 18.90 -7.59 -7.92
CA ALA A 108 19.47 -8.41 -8.97
C ALA A 108 18.51 -8.57 -10.15
N ALA A 109 19.07 -8.65 -11.36
CA ALA A 109 18.31 -8.70 -12.61
C ALA A 109 17.32 -7.53 -12.84
N SER A 110 17.44 -6.43 -12.07
CA SER A 110 16.60 -5.23 -12.19
C SER A 110 15.11 -5.48 -11.92
N CYS A 111 14.77 -6.45 -11.06
CA CYS A 111 13.36 -6.81 -10.80
C CYS A 111 12.54 -5.61 -10.29
N GLN A 112 13.10 -4.82 -9.38
CA GLN A 112 12.43 -3.62 -8.84
C GLN A 112 12.15 -2.57 -9.93
N SER A 113 13.14 -2.27 -10.78
CA SER A 113 12.98 -1.32 -11.88
C SER A 113 11.98 -1.81 -12.91
N TYR A 114 11.99 -3.10 -13.24
CA TYR A 114 11.00 -3.69 -14.15
C TYR A 114 9.59 -3.66 -13.58
N PHE A 115 9.43 -3.84 -12.26
CA PHE A 115 8.13 -3.76 -11.62
C PHE A 115 7.56 -2.35 -11.75
N LEU A 116 8.35 -1.34 -11.39
CA LEU A 116 7.94 0.06 -11.49
C LEU A 116 7.62 0.44 -12.94
N MET A 117 8.44 0.00 -13.90
CA MET A 117 8.19 0.26 -15.32
C MET A 117 6.83 -0.27 -15.79
N ILE A 118 6.48 -1.53 -15.48
CA ILE A 118 5.21 -2.12 -15.91
C ILE A 118 4.02 -1.40 -15.26
N VAL A 119 4.10 -1.16 -13.95
CA VAL A 119 3.03 -0.49 -13.21
C VAL A 119 2.85 0.96 -13.69
N SER A 120 3.94 1.72 -13.81
CA SER A 120 3.93 3.09 -14.34
C SER A 120 3.36 3.16 -15.76
N ALA A 121 3.79 2.26 -16.65
CA ALA A 121 3.30 2.22 -18.02
C ALA A 121 1.78 2.00 -18.07
N TYR A 122 1.26 1.11 -17.21
CA TYR A 122 -0.19 0.90 -17.10
C TYR A 122 -0.92 2.14 -16.58
N VAL A 123 -0.45 2.73 -15.47
CA VAL A 123 -1.05 3.92 -14.85
C VAL A 123 -1.13 5.08 -15.85
N VAL A 124 -0.02 5.36 -16.52
CA VAL A 124 0.10 6.46 -17.51
C VAL A 124 -0.79 6.19 -18.73
N ALA A 125 -0.77 4.98 -19.30
CA ALA A 125 -1.57 4.64 -20.47
C ALA A 125 -3.08 4.77 -20.19
N VAL A 126 -3.56 4.21 -19.06
CA VAL A 126 -4.98 4.27 -18.69
C VAL A 126 -5.42 5.69 -18.39
N TYR A 127 -4.58 6.47 -17.71
CA TYR A 127 -4.88 7.86 -17.43
C TYR A 127 -4.95 8.72 -18.69
N HIS A 128 -4.04 8.54 -19.65
CA HIS A 128 -4.14 9.25 -20.94
C HIS A 128 -5.44 8.91 -21.68
N SER A 129 -5.82 7.63 -21.72
CA SER A 129 -7.09 7.21 -22.29
C SER A 129 -8.29 7.83 -21.56
N MET A 130 -8.24 7.90 -20.22
CA MET A 130 -9.25 8.56 -19.41
C MET A 130 -9.38 10.05 -19.75
N LYS A 131 -8.25 10.78 -19.85
CA LYS A 131 -8.25 12.21 -20.19
C LYS A 131 -8.77 12.47 -21.60
N GLU A 132 -8.38 11.64 -22.57
CA GLU A 132 -8.83 11.76 -23.95
C GLU A 132 -10.35 11.55 -24.09
N GLU A 133 -10.90 10.53 -23.42
CA GLU A 133 -12.35 10.26 -23.42
C GLU A 133 -13.14 11.36 -22.70
N LEU A 134 -12.57 11.94 -21.64
CA LEU A 134 -13.17 13.08 -20.96
C LEU A 134 -13.19 14.33 -21.85
N ARG A 135 -12.10 14.61 -22.58
CA ARG A 135 -12.02 15.69 -23.58
C ARG A 135 -13.07 15.50 -24.69
N ARG A 136 -13.29 14.27 -25.16
CA ARG A 136 -14.33 13.94 -26.16
C ARG A 136 -15.77 14.09 -25.64
N SER A 137 -15.96 13.90 -24.34
CA SER A 137 -17.28 13.95 -23.69
C SER A 137 -17.67 15.36 -23.21
N ALA A 138 -16.77 16.35 -23.33
CA ALA A 138 -17.03 17.72 -22.91
C ALA A 138 -18.17 18.37 -23.74
N PRO A 139 -19.19 19.01 -23.10
CA PRO A 139 -20.27 19.67 -23.82
C PRO A 139 -19.74 20.85 -24.63
N GLY A 140 -19.71 20.71 -25.96
CA GLY A 140 -19.23 21.74 -26.88
C GLY A 140 -18.68 21.20 -28.21
N GLY A 141 -18.35 19.91 -28.28
CA GLY A 141 -17.62 19.30 -29.40
C GLY A 141 -18.43 18.50 -30.44
N THR A 142 -19.76 18.45 -30.42
CA THR A 142 -20.53 17.71 -31.44
C THR A 142 -20.96 18.61 -32.61
N PRO A 143 -20.60 18.29 -33.87
CA PRO A 143 -21.23 18.90 -35.05
C PRO A 143 -22.73 18.56 -35.06
N LEU A 144 -23.55 19.54 -35.44
CA LEU A 144 -25.02 19.46 -35.52
C LEU A 144 -25.47 18.31 -36.44
N GLY A 145 -25.73 17.14 -35.86
CA GLY A 145 -26.48 16.05 -36.49
C GLY A 145 -27.99 16.26 -36.34
N ARG A 146 -28.70 16.37 -37.47
CA ARG A 146 -30.16 16.57 -37.59
C ARG A 146 -30.98 15.70 -36.62
N ARG A 147 -31.76 16.34 -35.72
CA ARG A 147 -32.75 15.71 -34.82
C ARG A 147 -33.87 15.01 -35.60
N GLY A 148 -34.05 13.71 -35.34
CA GLY A 148 -35.30 12.98 -35.52
C GLY A 148 -35.93 12.65 -34.14
N PRO A 149 -37.26 12.56 -34.01
CA PRO A 149 -37.90 12.44 -32.71
C PRO A 149 -37.97 10.96 -32.28
N SER A 150 -37.31 10.62 -31.18
CA SER A 150 -37.72 9.47 -30.36
C SER A 150 -37.26 9.68 -28.93
N GLN A 151 -38.22 9.57 -28.02
CA GLN A 151 -38.01 9.60 -26.58
C GLN A 151 -37.25 8.36 -26.16
N LEU A 152 -36.21 8.52 -25.35
CA LEU A 152 -35.78 7.49 -24.40
C LEU A 152 -35.21 8.17 -23.15
N SER A 153 -35.62 7.63 -22.01
CA SER A 153 -35.33 8.01 -20.64
C SER A 153 -33.84 8.24 -20.37
N GLN A 154 -33.55 9.38 -19.74
CA GLN A 154 -32.25 9.68 -19.13
C GLN A 154 -32.09 8.83 -17.86
N ASP A 155 -31.45 7.66 -18.00
CA ASP A 155 -30.71 7.09 -16.89
C ASP A 155 -29.31 7.71 -16.92
N ALA A 156 -29.02 8.54 -15.91
CA ALA A 156 -27.67 9.02 -15.66
C ALA A 156 -26.77 7.81 -15.38
N PRO A 157 -25.63 7.63 -16.08
CA PRO A 157 -24.72 6.57 -15.73
C PRO A 157 -24.16 6.87 -14.34
N ALA A 158 -24.31 5.90 -13.45
CA ALA A 158 -23.62 5.86 -12.17
C ALA A 158 -22.12 6.12 -12.39
N ALA A 159 -21.48 6.74 -11.38
CA ALA A 159 -20.05 7.04 -11.32
C ALA A 159 -19.15 5.80 -11.58
N GLY A 160 -18.98 5.43 -12.83
CA GLY A 160 -18.25 4.25 -13.30
C GLY A 160 -17.60 4.54 -14.64
N ALA A 161 -16.39 4.03 -14.83
CA ALA A 161 -15.50 4.30 -15.94
C ALA A 161 -16.19 4.36 -17.32
N LEU A 162 -15.76 5.29 -18.16
CA LEU A 162 -16.26 5.46 -19.52
C LEU A 162 -16.03 4.16 -20.33
N PRO A 163 -17.01 3.66 -21.10
CA PRO A 163 -16.87 2.40 -21.84
C PRO A 163 -15.63 2.32 -22.74
N GLY A 164 -15.23 3.44 -23.37
CA GLY A 164 -14.04 3.53 -24.21
C GLY A 164 -12.73 3.31 -23.43
N MET A 165 -12.64 3.81 -22.20
CA MET A 165 -11.49 3.61 -21.31
C MET A 165 -11.37 2.14 -20.89
N ILE A 166 -12.50 1.48 -20.61
CA ILE A 166 -12.53 0.05 -20.25
C ILE A 166 -12.03 -0.81 -21.41
N THR A 167 -12.50 -0.55 -22.64
CA THR A 167 -12.03 -1.30 -23.81
C THR A 167 -10.55 -1.07 -24.06
N PHE A 168 -10.08 0.18 -23.93
CA PHE A 168 -8.66 0.51 -24.09
C PHE A 168 -7.78 -0.21 -23.06
N SER A 169 -8.14 -0.19 -21.78
CA SER A 169 -7.34 -0.82 -20.73
C SER A 169 -7.27 -2.34 -20.92
N GLN A 170 -8.37 -2.97 -21.33
CA GLN A 170 -8.42 -4.38 -21.66
C GLN A 170 -7.53 -4.75 -22.85
N ASP A 171 -7.58 -3.98 -23.95
CA ASP A 171 -6.78 -4.23 -25.14
C ASP A 171 -5.30 -3.95 -24.91
N TYR A 172 -4.97 -2.90 -24.17
CA TYR A 172 -3.59 -2.57 -23.79
C TYR A 172 -2.95 -3.69 -22.97
N VAL A 173 -3.67 -4.20 -21.97
CA VAL A 173 -3.19 -5.31 -21.13
C VAL A 173 -3.04 -6.58 -21.96
N ALA A 174 -4.03 -6.92 -22.79
CA ALA A 174 -4.04 -8.16 -23.56
C ALA A 174 -2.93 -8.23 -24.62
N ASN A 175 -2.49 -7.08 -25.14
CA ASN A 175 -1.55 -7.01 -26.27
C ASN A 175 -0.17 -6.47 -25.83
N GLU A 176 -0.05 -5.15 -25.68
CA GLU A 176 1.22 -4.43 -25.44
C GLU A 176 1.87 -4.83 -24.11
N LEU A 177 1.10 -4.75 -23.01
CA LEU A 177 1.60 -5.02 -21.67
C LEU A 177 1.98 -6.50 -21.51
N THR A 178 1.16 -7.40 -22.05
CA THR A 178 1.40 -8.84 -22.06
C THR A 178 2.74 -9.16 -22.70
N GLN A 179 3.01 -8.68 -23.92
CA GLN A 179 4.29 -8.93 -24.62
C GLN A 179 5.50 -8.41 -23.84
N THR A 180 5.38 -7.20 -23.28
CA THR A 180 6.42 -6.58 -22.47
C THR A 180 6.71 -7.39 -21.21
N PHE A 181 5.67 -7.82 -20.49
CA PHE A 181 5.77 -8.59 -19.26
C PHE A 181 6.36 -9.98 -19.51
N PHE A 182 5.96 -10.67 -20.59
CA PHE A 182 6.59 -11.94 -21.00
C PHE A 182 8.09 -11.79 -21.26
N THR A 183 8.47 -10.76 -22.02
CA THR A 183 9.87 -10.50 -22.38
C THR A 183 10.71 -10.22 -21.13
N ILE A 184 10.20 -9.41 -20.20
CA ILE A 184 10.86 -9.10 -18.94
C ILE A 184 10.97 -10.35 -18.06
N THR A 185 9.90 -11.13 -17.91
CA THR A 185 9.91 -12.35 -17.09
C THR A 185 10.93 -13.35 -17.62
N GLN A 186 11.04 -13.52 -18.95
CA GLN A 186 12.08 -14.34 -19.56
C GLN A 186 13.49 -13.81 -19.31
N LYS A 187 13.69 -12.48 -19.34
CA LYS A 187 14.99 -11.86 -19.02
C LYS A 187 15.38 -12.12 -17.57
N ILE A 188 14.44 -12.00 -16.62
CA ILE A 188 14.67 -12.30 -15.21
C ILE A 188 15.00 -13.78 -15.04
N GLN A 189 14.18 -14.67 -15.61
CA GLN A 189 14.39 -16.11 -15.53
C GLN A 189 15.79 -16.49 -16.03
N LYS A 190 16.20 -16.05 -17.23
CA LYS A 190 17.54 -16.34 -17.78
C LYS A 190 18.70 -15.84 -16.92
N LYS A 191 18.55 -14.70 -16.23
CA LYS A 191 19.59 -14.13 -15.36
C LYS A 191 19.68 -14.81 -13.99
N VAL A 192 18.61 -15.47 -13.55
CA VAL A 192 18.43 -15.90 -12.16
C VAL A 192 18.31 -17.43 -12.01
N THR A 193 18.15 -18.18 -13.11
CA THR A 193 17.99 -19.65 -13.13
C THR A 193 19.13 -20.49 -12.53
N GLY A 194 20.20 -19.88 -12.02
CA GLY A 194 21.34 -20.58 -11.40
C GLY A 194 21.06 -21.23 -10.03
N SER A 195 19.92 -20.94 -9.38
CA SER A 195 19.61 -21.47 -8.04
C SER A 195 18.20 -22.07 -7.98
N ARG A 196 17.98 -23.19 -8.68
CA ARG A 196 16.67 -23.90 -8.71
C ARG A 196 16.47 -24.92 -7.58
N ASN A 197 17.44 -25.09 -6.67
CA ASN A 197 17.37 -26.09 -5.62
C ASN A 197 17.64 -25.47 -4.25
N SER A 198 16.58 -25.20 -3.48
CA SER A 198 16.65 -25.23 -2.01
C SER A 198 15.27 -25.04 -1.38
N ALA A 199 15.00 -25.74 -0.27
CA ALA A 199 13.93 -25.40 0.68
C ALA A 199 14.29 -24.15 1.53
N GLU A 200 15.45 -23.54 1.29
CA GLU A 200 15.95 -22.36 1.97
C GLU A 200 15.79 -21.09 1.14
N LEU A 201 15.67 -19.96 1.85
CA LEU A 201 15.63 -18.61 1.31
C LEU A 201 16.78 -18.36 0.33
N SER A 202 16.44 -17.87 -0.87
CA SER A 202 17.47 -17.43 -1.81
C SER A 202 18.12 -16.14 -1.28
N GLY A 203 19.44 -16.15 -1.10
CA GLY A 203 20.22 -14.97 -0.68
C GLY A 203 20.18 -13.78 -1.64
N MET A 204 19.41 -13.89 -2.73
CA MET A 204 19.12 -12.80 -3.65
C MET A 204 18.01 -11.87 -3.16
N PHE A 205 17.12 -12.35 -2.28
CA PHE A 205 16.04 -11.55 -1.72
C PHE A 205 16.54 -10.72 -0.53
N PRO A 206 16.14 -9.44 -0.43
CA PRO A 206 16.50 -8.62 0.72
C PRO A 206 15.76 -9.09 1.97
N LEU A 207 16.46 -9.11 3.11
CA LEU A 207 15.86 -9.37 4.42
C LEU A 207 15.46 -8.03 5.04
N LEU A 208 14.21 -7.63 4.82
CA LEU A 208 13.59 -6.43 5.38
C LEU A 208 12.86 -6.73 6.70
N PRO A 209 12.55 -5.72 7.54
CA PRO A 209 11.90 -5.93 8.85
C PRO A 209 10.62 -6.77 8.80
N GLY A 210 9.78 -6.57 7.77
CA GLY A 210 8.52 -7.30 7.59
C GLY A 210 8.65 -8.70 6.96
N SER A 211 9.87 -9.16 6.64
CA SER A 211 10.09 -10.39 5.88
C SER A 211 9.70 -11.63 6.68
N HIS A 212 8.82 -12.45 6.13
CA HIS A 212 8.39 -13.69 6.79
C HIS A 212 8.14 -14.85 5.82
N LEU A 213 8.20 -14.59 4.51
CA LEU A 213 8.04 -15.59 3.48
C LEU A 213 9.39 -16.14 3.07
N THR A 214 9.45 -17.44 2.79
CA THR A 214 10.62 -18.12 2.23
C THR A 214 10.61 -17.99 0.70
N LEU A 215 11.15 -16.88 0.19
CA LEU A 215 11.16 -16.55 -1.23
C LEU A 215 12.41 -17.13 -1.94
N ASN A 216 12.17 -17.96 -2.95
CA ASN A 216 13.25 -18.70 -3.64
C ASN A 216 13.32 -18.42 -5.14
N ASN A 217 12.22 -18.00 -5.76
CA ASN A 217 12.12 -17.80 -7.22
C ASN A 217 11.79 -16.33 -7.56
N PRO A 218 12.79 -15.51 -7.92
CA PRO A 218 12.57 -14.10 -8.25
C PRO A 218 11.63 -13.85 -9.42
N ALA A 219 11.61 -14.72 -10.43
CA ALA A 219 10.69 -14.57 -11.56
C ALA A 219 9.24 -14.84 -11.15
N LEU A 220 9.01 -15.82 -10.27
CA LEU A 220 7.68 -16.13 -9.74
C LEU A 220 7.15 -14.96 -8.89
N GLU A 221 7.95 -14.46 -7.94
CA GLU A 221 7.52 -13.37 -7.07
C GLU A 221 7.32 -12.07 -7.84
N PHE A 222 8.18 -11.80 -8.83
CA PHE A 222 7.97 -10.70 -9.77
C PHE A 222 6.61 -10.79 -10.47
N VAL A 223 6.26 -11.96 -11.01
CA VAL A 223 4.96 -12.19 -11.66
C VAL A 223 3.81 -11.96 -10.68
N LYS A 224 3.89 -12.54 -9.48
CA LYS A 224 2.85 -12.43 -8.45
C LYS A 224 2.61 -10.99 -8.04
N TYR A 225 3.67 -10.19 -7.85
CA TYR A 225 3.53 -8.82 -7.34
C TYR A 225 2.93 -7.90 -8.40
N VAL A 226 3.43 -7.96 -9.65
CA VAL A 226 2.89 -7.15 -10.75
C VAL A 226 1.43 -7.53 -11.03
N CYS A 227 1.11 -8.83 -11.14
CA CYS A 227 -0.27 -9.27 -11.34
C CYS A 227 -1.19 -8.85 -10.18
N LYS A 228 -0.69 -8.86 -8.94
CA LYS A 228 -1.47 -8.39 -7.80
C LYS A 228 -1.81 -6.91 -7.90
N VAL A 229 -0.86 -6.06 -8.29
CA VAL A 229 -1.11 -4.63 -8.50
C VAL A 229 -2.09 -4.38 -9.66
N LEU A 230 -1.89 -5.05 -10.80
CA LEU A 230 -2.81 -4.92 -11.93
C LEU A 230 -4.23 -5.40 -11.58
N SER A 231 -4.37 -6.41 -10.71
CA SER A 231 -5.67 -6.90 -10.25
C SER A 231 -6.46 -5.91 -9.39
N LEU A 232 -5.86 -4.78 -8.99
CA LEU A 232 -6.57 -3.70 -8.29
C LEU A 232 -7.59 -3.01 -9.21
N ASP A 233 -7.37 -3.04 -10.52
CA ASP A 233 -8.34 -2.57 -11.51
C ASP A 233 -9.31 -3.69 -11.90
N THR A 234 -10.56 -3.53 -11.48
CA THR A 234 -11.64 -4.50 -11.72
C THR A 234 -11.99 -4.65 -13.20
N ASN A 235 -11.69 -3.65 -14.04
CA ASN A 235 -12.02 -3.65 -15.46
C ASN A 235 -11.17 -4.63 -16.28
N ILE A 236 -9.99 -5.01 -15.79
CA ILE A 236 -9.01 -5.85 -16.49
C ILE A 236 -8.79 -7.22 -15.84
N THR A 237 -9.66 -7.62 -14.91
CA THR A 237 -9.48 -8.84 -14.10
C THR A 237 -9.31 -10.11 -14.96
N ASN A 238 -10.08 -10.24 -16.06
CA ASN A 238 -9.99 -11.41 -16.94
C ASN A 238 -8.66 -11.47 -17.71
N GLN A 239 -8.19 -10.32 -18.17
CA GLN A 239 -6.95 -10.14 -18.90
C GLN A 239 -5.76 -10.45 -17.98
N VAL A 240 -5.78 -9.94 -16.74
CA VAL A 240 -4.77 -10.23 -15.71
C VAL A 240 -4.77 -11.71 -15.33
N ASN A 241 -5.94 -12.35 -15.18
CA ASN A 241 -6.02 -13.78 -14.88
C ASN A 241 -5.43 -14.64 -16.02
N LYS A 242 -5.72 -14.30 -17.27
CA LYS A 242 -5.13 -14.95 -18.45
C LYS A 242 -3.61 -14.76 -18.47
N LEU A 243 -3.15 -13.53 -18.27
CA LEU A 243 -1.73 -13.18 -18.23
C LEU A 243 -0.98 -13.92 -17.11
N ASN A 244 -1.54 -13.96 -15.91
CA ASN A 244 -0.97 -14.68 -14.77
C ASN A 244 -0.81 -16.17 -15.08
N ARG A 245 -1.86 -16.83 -15.60
CA ARG A 245 -1.79 -18.24 -15.98
C ARG A 245 -0.70 -18.50 -17.02
N ASP A 246 -0.63 -17.68 -18.05
CA ASP A 246 0.30 -17.88 -19.15
C ASP A 246 1.75 -17.57 -18.70
N LEU A 247 1.96 -16.62 -17.78
CA LEU A 247 3.26 -16.36 -17.14
C LEU A 247 3.67 -17.45 -16.16
N LEU A 248 2.76 -17.98 -15.34
CA LEU A 248 3.07 -19.10 -14.43
C LEU A 248 3.55 -20.33 -15.19
N ARG A 249 2.95 -20.61 -16.36
CA ARG A 249 3.43 -21.64 -17.29
C ARG A 249 4.85 -21.37 -17.79
N LEU A 250 5.21 -20.11 -18.06
CA LEU A 250 6.58 -19.74 -18.44
C LEU A 250 7.59 -20.00 -17.30
N VAL A 251 7.20 -19.75 -16.04
CA VAL A 251 8.07 -20.00 -14.88
C VAL A 251 8.07 -21.47 -14.41
N ASP A 252 7.27 -22.32 -15.06
CA ASP A 252 7.09 -23.74 -14.75
C ASP A 252 6.43 -23.99 -13.38
N VAL A 253 5.39 -23.20 -13.07
CA VAL A 253 4.59 -23.30 -11.85
C VAL A 253 3.12 -23.50 -12.20
N GLY A 254 2.46 -24.47 -11.55
CA GLY A 254 1.02 -24.72 -11.76
C GLY A 254 0.14 -23.61 -11.19
N GLU A 255 -0.96 -23.28 -11.89
CA GLU A 255 -1.87 -22.19 -11.50
C GLU A 255 -2.60 -22.42 -10.16
N PHE A 256 -2.76 -23.69 -9.77
CA PHE A 256 -3.40 -24.10 -8.52
C PHE A 256 -2.39 -24.48 -7.43
N SER A 257 -1.09 -24.24 -7.64
CA SER A 257 -0.09 -24.51 -6.61
C SER A 257 -0.19 -23.49 -5.47
N GLU A 258 0.19 -23.90 -4.26
CA GLU A 258 0.29 -22.98 -3.12
C GLU A 258 1.35 -21.88 -3.35
N GLU A 259 2.39 -22.17 -4.13
CA GLU A 259 3.46 -21.22 -4.46
C GLU A 259 3.00 -20.12 -5.41
N ALA A 260 2.01 -20.41 -6.28
CA ALA A 260 1.43 -19.44 -7.21
C ALA A 260 0.53 -18.40 -6.52
N GLN A 261 0.02 -18.70 -5.32
CA GLN A 261 -0.84 -17.78 -4.59
C GLN A 261 -0.04 -16.57 -4.10
N PHE A 262 -0.52 -15.37 -4.41
CA PHE A 262 0.04 -14.15 -3.85
C PHE A 262 -0.15 -14.13 -2.32
N ARG A 263 0.96 -13.90 -1.61
CA ARG A 263 0.98 -13.61 -0.17
C ARG A 263 1.77 -12.33 0.00
N ASP A 264 1.27 -11.41 0.81
CA ASP A 264 1.96 -10.15 1.10
C ASP A 264 3.34 -10.48 1.71
N PRO A 265 4.46 -10.04 1.12
CA PRO A 265 5.78 -10.32 1.67
C PRO A 265 6.08 -9.56 2.97
N CYS A 266 5.35 -8.48 3.24
CA CYS A 266 5.58 -7.59 4.37
C CYS A 266 4.53 -7.81 5.47
N ARG A 267 4.96 -8.32 6.62
CA ARG A 267 4.15 -8.22 7.85
C ARG A 267 4.37 -6.86 8.50
N SER A 268 3.30 -6.11 8.69
CA SER A 268 3.34 -4.85 9.43
C SER A 268 3.51 -5.06 10.93
N TYR A 269 4.23 -4.14 11.56
CA TYR A 269 4.22 -3.99 13.01
C TYR A 269 4.08 -2.51 13.34
N VAL A 270 2.91 -2.16 13.87
CA VAL A 270 2.54 -0.77 14.13
C VAL A 270 2.69 -0.47 15.61
N LEU A 271 3.52 0.52 15.93
CA LEU A 271 3.56 1.11 17.26
C LEU A 271 2.46 2.17 17.36
N PRO A 272 1.52 2.04 18.32
CA PRO A 272 0.47 3.01 18.50
C PRO A 272 1.02 4.30 19.13
N GLU A 273 0.43 5.43 18.75
CA GLU A 273 0.55 6.71 19.48
C GLU A 273 2.02 7.19 19.68
N VAL A 274 2.85 7.08 18.65
CA VAL A 274 4.23 7.59 18.69
C VAL A 274 4.23 9.12 18.57
N ILE A 275 4.72 9.79 19.62
CA ILE A 275 4.76 11.25 19.72
C ILE A 275 6.12 11.79 19.26
N CYS A 276 6.12 12.70 18.29
CA CYS A 276 7.32 13.42 17.88
C CYS A 276 7.74 14.44 18.95
N ARG A 277 8.96 14.32 19.49
CA ARG A 277 9.49 15.26 20.50
C ARG A 277 9.66 16.70 20.01
N SER A 278 9.75 16.90 18.69
CA SER A 278 9.99 18.23 18.10
C SER A 278 8.71 19.01 17.81
N CYS A 279 7.66 18.35 17.32
CA CYS A 279 6.41 19.02 16.93
C CYS A 279 5.16 18.50 17.65
N ASN A 280 5.31 17.56 18.59
CA ASN A 280 4.24 16.89 19.33
C ASN A 280 3.19 16.18 18.46
N PHE A 281 3.50 15.94 17.18
CA PHE A 281 2.61 15.18 16.31
C PHE A 281 2.58 13.73 16.77
N CYS A 282 1.37 13.25 17.07
CA CYS A 282 1.10 11.89 17.52
C CYS A 282 0.51 11.10 16.36
N ARG A 283 1.08 9.93 16.09
CA ARG A 283 0.60 9.03 15.04
C ARG A 283 1.00 7.60 15.33
N ASP A 284 0.30 6.67 14.72
CA ASP A 284 0.77 5.30 14.63
C ASP A 284 1.94 5.21 13.64
N LEU A 285 2.96 4.40 13.98
CA LEU A 285 4.18 4.24 13.19
C LEU A 285 4.35 2.77 12.78
N ASP A 286 4.26 2.47 11.49
CA ASP A 286 4.55 1.14 10.96
C ASP A 286 6.06 0.96 10.74
N LEU A 287 6.69 0.18 11.62
CA LEU A 287 8.14 -0.01 11.63
C LEU A 287 8.64 -0.82 10.43
N CYS A 288 7.77 -1.59 9.79
CA CYS A 288 8.13 -2.45 8.67
C CYS A 288 7.96 -1.77 7.31
N LYS A 289 7.12 -0.74 7.24
CA LYS A 289 6.75 -0.10 5.96
C LYS A 289 7.28 1.32 5.80
N GLU A 290 7.59 2.04 6.88
CA GLU A 290 7.88 3.48 6.86
C GLU A 290 9.35 3.86 7.10
N SER A 291 10.30 3.14 6.49
CA SER A 291 11.72 3.48 6.60
C SER A 291 12.16 4.50 5.54
N SER A 292 12.79 5.60 5.97
CA SER A 292 13.56 6.44 5.05
C SER A 292 14.96 5.87 4.91
N PHE A 293 15.32 5.48 3.69
CA PHE A 293 16.69 5.07 3.35
C PHE A 293 17.50 6.28 2.89
N SER A 294 18.70 6.47 3.45
CA SER A 294 19.74 7.28 2.83
C SER A 294 20.37 6.47 1.68
N GLN A 295 20.54 7.09 0.51
CA GLN A 295 21.06 6.41 -0.70
C GLN A 295 22.48 5.84 -0.54
N ASP A 296 23.23 6.27 0.47
CA ASP A 296 24.65 5.94 0.62
C ASP A 296 24.96 4.67 1.42
N GLY A 297 23.95 3.94 1.92
CA GLY A 297 24.13 2.64 2.62
C GLY A 297 25.03 2.64 3.86
N SER A 298 25.55 3.81 4.25
CA SER A 298 26.50 4.03 5.34
C SER A 298 25.81 4.42 6.65
N VAL A 299 24.53 4.83 6.57
CA VAL A 299 23.72 5.25 7.72
C VAL A 299 22.59 4.24 7.89
N LEU A 300 22.35 3.83 9.13
CA LEU A 300 21.22 2.99 9.50
C LEU A 300 19.90 3.65 9.07
N PRO A 301 18.90 2.88 8.62
CA PRO A 301 17.60 3.41 8.25
C PRO A 301 16.95 4.11 9.45
N GLN A 302 16.22 5.19 9.17
CA GLN A 302 15.56 6.00 10.21
C GLN A 302 14.07 6.13 9.91
N TRP A 303 13.29 6.41 10.96
CA TRP A 303 11.90 6.80 10.84
C TRP A 303 11.77 8.30 11.00
N LEU A 304 11.08 8.96 10.07
CA LEU A 304 10.89 10.41 10.11
C LEU A 304 9.47 10.76 10.55
N CYS A 305 9.35 11.88 11.26
CA CYS A 305 8.05 12.45 11.55
C CYS A 305 7.39 12.95 10.26
N SER A 306 6.16 12.53 9.98
CA SER A 306 5.41 12.94 8.78
C SER A 306 5.17 14.45 8.72
N ASN A 307 5.15 15.15 9.87
CA ASN A 307 4.90 16.58 9.95
C ASN A 307 6.19 17.42 9.80
N CYS A 308 7.20 17.20 10.64
CA CYS A 308 8.41 18.03 10.68
C CYS A 308 9.65 17.38 10.05
N GLN A 309 9.55 16.14 9.55
CA GLN A 309 10.65 15.36 8.94
C GLN A 309 11.87 15.13 9.85
N VAL A 310 11.73 15.40 11.16
CA VAL A 310 12.77 15.06 12.16
C VAL A 310 12.74 13.55 12.42
N ALA A 311 13.93 12.95 12.52
CA ALA A 311 14.08 11.53 12.84
C ALA A 311 13.60 11.23 14.26
N TYR A 312 12.84 10.13 14.41
CA TYR A 312 12.52 9.59 15.72
C TYR A 312 13.76 8.97 16.37
N ASP A 313 13.81 9.07 17.70
CA ASP A 313 14.89 8.50 18.50
C ASP A 313 14.75 6.97 18.54
N THR A 314 15.70 6.27 17.91
CA THR A 314 15.74 4.80 17.84
C THR A 314 15.72 4.16 19.22
N SER A 315 16.35 4.77 20.23
CA SER A 315 16.40 4.22 21.59
C SER A 315 15.01 4.17 22.26
N VAL A 316 14.16 5.15 21.95
CA VAL A 316 12.78 5.22 22.47
C VAL A 316 11.92 4.15 21.81
N ILE A 317 12.08 4.00 20.50
CA ILE A 317 11.37 2.98 19.72
C ILE A 317 11.81 1.58 20.18
N GLU A 318 13.11 1.37 20.40
CA GLU A 318 13.64 0.12 20.93
C GLU A 318 13.02 -0.23 22.30
N MET A 319 12.97 0.73 23.22
CA MET A 319 12.33 0.50 24.53
C MET A 319 10.84 0.20 24.40
N ALA A 320 10.12 0.92 23.53
CA ALA A 320 8.71 0.66 23.27
C ALA A 320 8.47 -0.75 22.70
N LEU A 321 9.39 -1.26 21.87
CA LEU A 321 9.34 -2.63 21.37
C LEU A 321 9.59 -3.66 22.47
N VAL A 322 10.54 -3.40 23.37
CA VAL A 322 10.78 -4.27 24.54
C VAL A 322 9.55 -4.31 25.45
N GLU A 323 8.94 -3.16 25.75
CA GLU A 323 7.69 -3.09 26.52
C GLU A 323 6.56 -3.85 25.82
N ALA A 324 6.44 -3.70 24.50
CA ALA A 324 5.43 -4.43 23.73
C ALA A 324 5.66 -5.95 23.74
N LEU A 325 6.92 -6.39 23.66
CA LEU A 325 7.30 -7.80 23.80
C LEU A 325 6.94 -8.33 25.19
N GLN A 326 7.28 -7.59 26.25
CA GLN A 326 6.93 -7.96 27.63
C GLN A 326 5.42 -8.03 27.84
N LYS A 327 4.65 -7.08 27.28
CA LYS A 327 3.18 -7.09 27.33
C LYS A 327 2.61 -8.32 26.62
N LYS A 328 3.16 -8.70 25.46
CA LYS A 328 2.75 -9.93 24.75
C LYS A 328 3.11 -11.18 25.54
N LEU A 329 4.29 -11.22 26.16
CA LEU A 329 4.71 -12.35 27.00
C LEU A 329 3.81 -12.49 28.24
N MET A 330 3.45 -11.38 28.86
CA MET A 330 2.50 -11.35 29.98
C MET A 330 1.12 -11.87 29.53
N ALA A 331 0.62 -11.39 28.38
CA ALA A 331 -0.64 -11.87 27.82
C ALA A 331 -0.61 -13.38 27.51
N PHE A 332 0.50 -13.89 26.96
CA PHE A 332 0.68 -15.32 26.72
C PHE A 332 0.71 -16.14 28.01
N THR A 333 1.31 -15.60 29.08
CA THR A 333 1.43 -16.28 30.38
C THR A 333 0.10 -16.31 31.14
N LEU A 334 -0.67 -15.22 31.06
CA LEU A 334 -1.95 -15.04 31.74
C LEU A 334 -3.16 -15.46 30.88
N GLN A 335 -2.92 -16.04 29.70
CA GLN A 335 -3.99 -16.39 28.78
C GLN A 335 -4.99 -17.40 29.40
N ASP A 336 -6.23 -17.29 28.99
CA ASP A 336 -7.23 -18.30 29.31
C ASP A 336 -6.98 -19.59 28.55
N LEU A 337 -7.46 -20.69 29.12
CA LEU A 337 -7.55 -21.98 28.43
C LEU A 337 -9.01 -22.28 28.09
N VAL A 338 -9.24 -22.78 26.88
CA VAL A 338 -10.59 -23.09 26.38
C VAL A 338 -10.74 -24.58 26.14
N CYS A 339 -11.89 -25.14 26.53
CA CYS A 339 -12.18 -26.54 26.28
C CYS A 339 -12.44 -26.80 24.78
N LEU A 340 -11.81 -27.84 24.24
CA LEU A 340 -11.97 -28.24 22.84
C LEU A 340 -13.39 -28.76 22.49
N LYS A 341 -14.13 -29.27 23.49
CA LYS A 341 -15.47 -29.84 23.29
C LYS A 341 -16.58 -28.80 23.48
N CYS A 342 -16.69 -28.23 24.68
CA CYS A 342 -17.79 -27.33 25.02
C CYS A 342 -17.49 -25.84 24.78
N ARG A 343 -16.26 -25.49 24.39
CA ARG A 343 -15.79 -24.10 24.24
C ARG A 343 -15.87 -23.23 25.51
N GLY A 344 -16.10 -23.82 26.67
CA GLY A 344 -16.06 -23.14 27.96
C GLY A 344 -14.64 -22.75 28.37
N VAL A 345 -14.52 -21.62 29.07
CA VAL A 345 -13.26 -21.12 29.66
C VAL A 345 -12.93 -21.92 30.92
N LYS A 346 -11.64 -22.17 31.15
CA LYS A 346 -11.15 -22.86 32.35
C LYS A 346 -11.17 -21.91 33.54
N GLU A 347 -12.04 -22.18 34.52
CA GLU A 347 -12.24 -21.30 35.69
C GLU A 347 -11.32 -21.61 36.88
N ALA A 348 -10.84 -22.86 37.00
CA ALA A 348 -10.03 -23.30 38.13
C ALA A 348 -8.64 -23.76 37.67
N ASN A 349 -7.61 -23.57 38.51
CA ASN A 349 -6.21 -23.83 38.12
C ASN A 349 -5.86 -25.32 38.01
N MET A 350 -6.27 -26.13 38.99
CA MET A 350 -5.86 -27.54 39.15
C MET A 350 -6.44 -28.53 38.11
N PRO A 351 -7.66 -28.38 37.59
CA PRO A 351 -8.23 -29.34 36.64
C PRO A 351 -7.41 -29.47 35.35
N VAL A 352 -7.04 -30.71 35.02
CA VAL A 352 -6.36 -31.04 33.75
C VAL A 352 -7.36 -31.18 32.60
N TYR A 353 -8.60 -31.58 32.90
CA TYR A 353 -9.68 -31.75 31.94
C TYR A 353 -10.90 -30.93 32.34
N CYS A 354 -11.71 -30.56 31.35
CA CYS A 354 -13.00 -29.92 31.57
C CYS A 354 -14.01 -30.92 32.16
N SER A 355 -15.07 -30.42 32.79
CA SER A 355 -16.21 -31.20 33.29
C SER A 355 -16.87 -32.07 32.21
N CYS A 356 -16.79 -31.67 30.94
CA CYS A 356 -17.26 -32.46 29.79
C CYS A 356 -16.24 -33.51 29.29
N ALA A 357 -15.19 -33.80 30.07
CA ALA A 357 -14.06 -34.65 29.69
C ALA A 357 -13.36 -34.20 28.39
N GLY A 358 -13.37 -32.90 28.11
CA GLY A 358 -12.62 -32.30 27.00
C GLY A 358 -11.27 -31.77 27.47
N GLY A 359 -10.25 -31.90 26.61
CA GLY A 359 -8.95 -31.26 26.84
C GLY A 359 -9.04 -29.74 26.71
N PHE A 360 -8.15 -29.04 27.41
CA PHE A 360 -7.99 -27.60 27.31
C PHE A 360 -6.92 -27.24 26.27
N ALA A 361 -7.14 -26.14 25.55
CA ALA A 361 -6.20 -25.60 24.59
C ALA A 361 -5.89 -24.12 24.88
N LEU A 362 -4.73 -23.68 24.42
CA LEU A 362 -4.29 -22.28 24.46
C LEU A 362 -5.24 -21.40 23.63
N THR A 363 -5.54 -20.21 24.13
CA THR A 363 -6.24 -19.16 23.37
C THR A 363 -5.28 -18.35 22.51
N ILE A 364 -4.05 -18.15 23.01
CA ILE A 364 -2.92 -17.56 22.29
C ILE A 364 -1.95 -18.69 21.95
N HIS A 365 -1.93 -19.08 20.68
CA HIS A 365 -1.07 -20.17 20.21
C HIS A 365 0.41 -19.78 20.22
N THR A 366 1.27 -20.71 20.63
CA THR A 366 2.73 -20.60 20.60
C THR A 366 3.24 -20.16 19.23
N LYS A 367 2.71 -20.74 18.14
CA LYS A 367 3.10 -20.40 16.77
C LYS A 367 2.94 -18.90 16.47
N VAL A 368 1.81 -18.31 16.87
CA VAL A 368 1.54 -16.87 16.65
C VAL A 368 2.51 -16.01 17.45
N PHE A 369 2.83 -16.42 18.68
CA PHE A 369 3.81 -15.72 19.50
C PHE A 369 5.22 -15.74 18.87
N MET A 370 5.65 -16.88 18.31
CA MET A 370 6.94 -17.01 17.63
C MET A 370 7.01 -16.23 16.33
N GLU A 371 5.91 -16.23 15.57
CA GLU A 371 5.79 -15.39 14.38
C GLU A 371 5.96 -13.90 14.71
N GLN A 372 5.50 -13.45 15.87
CA GLN A 372 5.74 -12.08 16.34
C GLN A 372 7.20 -11.86 16.70
N ILE A 373 7.81 -12.77 17.46
CA ILE A 373 9.24 -12.72 17.82
C ILE A 373 10.11 -12.59 16.56
N GLY A 374 9.81 -13.33 15.48
CA GLY A 374 10.55 -13.23 14.22
C GLY A 374 10.50 -11.82 13.62
N ILE A 375 9.36 -11.12 13.71
CA ILE A 375 9.25 -9.72 13.26
C ILE A 375 10.10 -8.79 14.13
N PHE A 376 10.04 -8.94 15.46
CA PHE A 376 10.89 -8.15 16.37
C PHE A 376 12.38 -8.39 16.09
N GLN A 377 12.78 -9.63 15.80
CA GLN A 377 14.17 -9.95 15.43
C GLN A 377 14.58 -9.26 14.13
N ASN A 378 13.75 -9.31 13.09
CA ASN A 378 14.05 -8.65 11.83
C ASN A 378 14.15 -7.13 11.98
N ILE A 379 13.24 -6.51 12.74
CA ILE A 379 13.32 -5.07 13.06
C ILE A 379 14.63 -4.79 13.81
N ALA A 380 14.93 -5.55 14.85
CA ALA A 380 16.10 -5.30 15.68
C ALA A 380 17.43 -5.45 14.89
N GLN A 381 17.53 -6.45 14.02
CA GLN A 381 18.67 -6.64 13.13
C GLN A 381 18.81 -5.50 12.11
N HIS A 382 17.71 -5.10 11.48
CA HIS A 382 17.71 -4.09 10.41
C HIS A 382 18.06 -2.68 10.93
N TYR A 383 17.65 -2.35 12.15
CA TYR A 383 17.87 -1.04 12.77
C TYR A 383 19.01 -1.00 13.80
N GLY A 384 19.70 -2.13 14.03
CA GLY A 384 20.82 -2.20 14.97
C GLY A 384 20.43 -2.03 16.44
N MET A 385 19.30 -2.60 16.85
CA MET A 385 18.78 -2.54 18.23
C MET A 385 19.37 -3.66 19.10
N SER A 386 20.47 -3.39 19.80
CA SER A 386 21.20 -4.40 20.57
C SER A 386 20.45 -4.89 21.79
N TYR A 387 19.78 -4.00 22.54
CA TYR A 387 19.06 -4.37 23.75
C TYR A 387 17.84 -5.24 23.42
N LEU A 388 17.08 -4.87 22.38
CA LEU A 388 15.98 -5.70 21.91
C LEU A 388 16.49 -7.07 21.44
N MET A 389 17.59 -7.14 20.70
CA MET A 389 18.19 -8.42 20.29
C MET A 389 18.56 -9.32 21.48
N GLU A 390 19.24 -8.78 22.49
CA GLU A 390 19.59 -9.53 23.70
C GLU A 390 18.35 -10.08 24.43
N THR A 391 17.30 -9.27 24.55
CA THR A 391 16.05 -9.72 25.18
C THR A 391 15.35 -10.84 24.39
N LEU A 392 15.38 -10.79 23.06
CA LEU A 392 14.82 -11.82 22.19
C LEU A 392 15.63 -13.12 22.25
N GLU A 393 16.97 -13.02 22.24
CA GLU A 393 17.86 -14.17 22.37
C GLU A 393 17.68 -14.88 23.71
N TRP A 394 17.59 -14.12 24.81
CA TRP A 394 17.31 -14.67 26.13
C TRP A 394 15.97 -15.42 26.16
N LEU A 395 14.93 -14.83 25.57
CA LEU A 395 13.59 -15.43 25.53
C LEU A 395 13.59 -16.75 24.74
N LEU A 396 14.28 -16.79 23.60
CA LEU A 396 14.42 -17.99 22.78
C LEU A 396 15.25 -19.08 23.48
N GLN A 397 16.32 -18.71 24.17
CA GLN A 397 17.15 -19.65 24.93
C GLN A 397 16.37 -20.32 26.08
N LYS A 398 15.50 -19.55 26.76
CA LYS A 398 14.66 -20.07 27.85
C LYS A 398 13.42 -20.82 27.37
N GLY A 399 13.05 -20.65 26.10
CA GLY A 399 11.91 -21.30 25.47
C GLY A 399 12.25 -22.33 24.38
N PRO A 400 13.05 -23.39 24.63
CA PRO A 400 13.39 -24.35 23.59
C PRO A 400 12.17 -25.13 23.03
N GLN A 401 11.06 -25.18 23.79
CA GLN A 401 9.77 -25.72 23.36
C GLN A 401 8.94 -24.72 22.53
N LEU A 402 9.26 -23.43 22.60
CA LEU A 402 8.62 -22.40 21.79
C LEU A 402 9.15 -22.42 20.35
N GLY A 403 10.41 -22.82 20.13
CA GLY A 403 11.07 -22.88 18.80
C GLY A 403 10.89 -24.18 18.00
N ARG A 404 10.01 -25.10 18.40
CA ARG A 404 9.74 -26.37 17.69
C ARG A 404 8.41 -26.38 16.97
#